data_AF-A0A961IJK0-F1
#
_entry.id   AF-A0A961IJK0-F1
#
_cell.length_a   1.000
_cell.length_b   1.000
_cell.length_c   1.000
_cell.angle_alpha   90.00
_cell.angle_beta   90.00
_cell.angle_gamma   90.00
#
_symmetry.space_group_name_H-M   'P 1'
#
loop_
_entity.id
_entity.type
_entity.pdbx_description
1 polymer ?
#
loop_
_entity_poly.entity_id
_entity_poly.type
_entity_poly.pdbx_seq_one_letter_code
_entity_poly.pdbx_strand_id
1 'polypeptide(L)'
;MDPIKHVSNTGKINRQAFEQALRHYGLDLTITQIDQLWRFHQHLRQRNPELNLTRIHNFDNMVRKHYVDSCIIDRILRSEGIFLPSPLLDLGSGAGFPGIPLAILRPDVQIILAEGRQNRAEFLTECADLLGLRNAVIHGHRISSRSELTLQPQGVISRAVEDMGATLRRVFDWLPDGGRVIFMKGPECDDEIQNIQADAHWNTRWNVICDAAYTLPHSADHRRLVVWQKQAVTADQEIIRSTDNSRFKLLRGLRQTRNIKKQSVTLVAGDRIVPEWMRIAPDRCEALIYPDTYLRSADASERRITLPENSVPRWTLQRDLFREVDPIGTNGPLLLFRWPEIPSWNPEEQQNEITLLLPLSNPENLGAALRNAAAFGVERVVLLAEAAHPFHPISIRSAAGHQLGLSLFRGPSIRELNSVPGISGKLLALSQVQGTPLEEFDFKTQRDWMVLVGEEGRGVPQELNIPGLRIAHTSGVESLNASVALGI
;
A
#
# COMPACT_ATOMS: atom_id res chain seq x y z
N MET A 1 -29.77 -25.62 45.43
CA MET A 1 -28.60 -26.48 45.74
C MET A 1 -27.77 -26.57 44.47
N ASP A 2 -26.50 -26.18 44.55
CA ASP A 2 -25.57 -26.05 43.42
C ASP A 2 -25.11 -27.46 42.97
N PRO A 3 -25.47 -27.95 41.77
CA PRO A 3 -25.11 -29.31 41.33
C PRO A 3 -23.59 -29.50 41.21
N ILE A 4 -22.85 -28.39 41.10
CA ILE A 4 -21.41 -28.36 40.83
C ILE A 4 -20.58 -28.61 42.08
N LYS A 5 -21.11 -28.31 43.29
CA LYS A 5 -20.42 -28.64 44.55
C LYS A 5 -20.29 -30.14 44.80
N HIS A 6 -21.00 -31.00 44.03
CA HIS A 6 -20.83 -32.45 44.12
C HIS A 6 -19.74 -33.02 43.21
N VAL A 7 -19.13 -32.24 42.32
CA VAL A 7 -17.94 -32.69 41.56
C VAL A 7 -16.69 -32.73 42.45
N SER A 8 -16.76 -32.18 43.67
CA SER A 8 -15.63 -32.15 44.61
C SER A 8 -15.49 -33.34 45.56
N ASN A 9 -16.30 -34.41 45.43
CA ASN A 9 -16.18 -35.58 46.33
C ASN A 9 -15.60 -36.86 45.70
N THR A 10 -15.24 -36.87 44.41
CA THR A 10 -14.50 -37.98 43.77
C THR A 10 -13.48 -37.52 42.71
N GLY A 11 -12.54 -36.67 43.11
CA GLY A 11 -11.12 -36.78 42.69
C GLY A 11 -10.62 -36.69 41.23
N LYS A 12 -11.42 -36.67 40.14
CA LYS A 12 -10.87 -36.49 38.77
C LYS A 12 -11.83 -35.75 37.82
N ILE A 13 -11.32 -34.70 37.16
CA ILE A 13 -11.98 -34.03 36.03
C ILE A 13 -12.14 -35.05 34.90
N ASN A 14 -13.37 -35.25 34.41
CA ASN A 14 -13.68 -36.22 33.36
C ASN A 14 -14.70 -35.65 32.35
N ARG A 15 -14.92 -36.40 31.26
CA ARG A 15 -15.84 -36.03 30.16
C ARG A 15 -17.26 -35.71 30.66
N GLN A 16 -17.78 -36.49 31.59
CA GLN A 16 -19.15 -36.32 32.11
C GLN A 16 -19.29 -35.02 32.90
N ALA A 17 -18.31 -34.68 33.74
CA ALA A 17 -18.28 -33.42 34.46
C ALA A 17 -18.16 -32.21 33.50
N PHE A 18 -17.40 -32.35 32.41
CA PHE A 18 -17.29 -31.32 31.38
C PHE A 18 -18.62 -31.11 30.63
N GLU A 19 -19.29 -32.18 30.23
CA GLU A 19 -20.62 -32.14 29.61
C GLU A 19 -21.66 -31.48 30.53
N GLN A 20 -21.69 -31.86 31.81
CA GLN A 20 -22.58 -31.25 32.80
C GLN A 20 -22.31 -29.75 32.97
N ALA A 21 -21.04 -29.34 32.97
CA ALA A 21 -20.68 -27.92 33.06
C ALA A 21 -21.13 -27.14 31.82
N LEU A 22 -20.93 -27.67 30.60
CA LEU A 22 -21.39 -27.02 29.37
C LEU A 22 -22.92 -26.85 29.35
N ARG A 23 -23.67 -27.90 29.75
CA ARG A 23 -25.13 -27.85 29.87
C ARG A 23 -25.60 -26.87 30.94
N HIS A 24 -24.92 -26.84 32.09
CA HIS A 24 -25.21 -25.87 33.14
C HIS A 24 -25.11 -24.44 32.61
N TYR A 25 -24.12 -24.15 31.77
CA TYR A 25 -23.98 -22.86 31.11
C TYR A 25 -24.87 -22.67 29.86
N GLY A 26 -25.88 -23.53 29.66
CA GLY A 26 -26.91 -23.37 28.62
C GLY A 26 -26.45 -23.70 27.20
N LEU A 27 -25.41 -24.51 27.04
CA LEU A 27 -24.98 -25.03 25.74
C LEU A 27 -25.58 -26.41 25.46
N ASP A 28 -26.49 -26.46 24.50
CA ASP A 28 -27.04 -27.71 23.97
C ASP A 28 -26.22 -28.18 22.77
N LEU A 29 -25.24 -29.04 23.03
CA LEU A 29 -24.33 -29.58 22.02
C LEU A 29 -24.60 -31.05 21.75
N THR A 30 -24.29 -31.48 20.52
CA THR A 30 -24.33 -32.90 20.15
C THR A 30 -23.24 -33.69 20.88
N ILE A 31 -23.41 -35.01 20.98
CA ILE A 31 -22.43 -35.92 21.60
C ILE A 31 -21.05 -35.76 20.92
N THR A 32 -21.03 -35.69 19.59
CA THR A 32 -19.79 -35.51 18.81
C THR A 32 -19.09 -34.20 19.13
N GLN A 33 -19.83 -33.08 19.23
CA GLN A 33 -19.24 -31.79 19.58
C GLN A 33 -18.68 -31.78 21.01
N ILE A 34 -19.38 -32.42 21.95
CA ILE A 34 -18.90 -32.59 23.32
C ILE A 34 -17.61 -33.42 23.34
N ASP A 35 -17.55 -34.51 22.58
CA ASP A 35 -16.35 -35.35 22.43
C ASP A 35 -15.17 -34.57 21.87
N GLN A 36 -15.38 -33.78 20.82
CA GLN A 36 -14.35 -32.95 20.22
C GLN A 36 -13.86 -31.87 21.20
N LEU A 37 -14.76 -31.14 21.86
CA LEU A 37 -14.37 -30.12 22.85
C LEU A 37 -13.64 -30.73 24.05
N TRP A 38 -14.02 -31.94 24.47
CA TRP A 38 -13.33 -32.65 25.55
C TRP A 38 -11.93 -33.08 25.14
N ARG A 39 -11.76 -33.66 23.94
CA ARG A 39 -10.43 -34.01 23.40
C ARG A 39 -9.54 -32.78 23.23
N PHE A 40 -10.11 -31.67 22.77
CA PHE A 40 -9.42 -30.39 22.70
C PHE A 40 -8.98 -29.91 24.10
N HIS A 41 -9.84 -30.03 25.11
CA HIS A 41 -9.50 -29.71 26.49
C HIS A 41 -8.32 -30.54 27.01
N GLN A 42 -8.33 -31.85 26.77
CA GLN A 42 -7.26 -32.74 27.18
C GLN A 42 -5.93 -32.36 26.52
N HIS A 43 -5.93 -32.11 25.21
CA HIS A 43 -4.74 -31.71 24.46
C HIS A 43 -4.20 -30.36 24.92
N LEU A 44 -5.09 -29.38 25.09
CA LEU A 44 -4.74 -28.05 25.62
C LEU A 44 -4.08 -28.18 26.99
N ARG A 45 -4.65 -28.98 27.91
CA ARG A 45 -4.10 -29.21 29.25
C ARG A 45 -2.72 -29.87 29.20
N GLN A 46 -2.54 -30.84 28.30
CA GLN A 46 -1.28 -31.53 28.12
C GLN A 46 -0.18 -30.60 27.60
N ARG A 47 -0.50 -29.73 26.63
CA ARG A 47 0.50 -28.85 25.97
C ARG A 47 0.70 -27.50 26.65
N ASN A 48 -0.22 -27.07 27.51
CA ASN A 48 -0.14 -25.77 28.18
C ASN A 48 1.16 -25.54 29.00
N PRO A 49 1.70 -26.51 29.76
CA PRO A 49 2.93 -26.32 30.54
C PRO A 49 4.14 -25.95 29.67
N GLU A 50 4.23 -26.50 28.46
CA GLU A 50 5.34 -26.26 27.53
C GLU A 50 5.13 -24.99 26.70
N LEU A 51 3.90 -24.74 26.27
CA LEU A 51 3.60 -23.71 25.26
C LEU A 51 3.00 -22.40 25.83
N ASN A 52 2.68 -22.36 27.13
CA ASN A 52 2.05 -21.22 27.81
C ASN A 52 0.84 -20.67 27.02
N LEU A 53 -0.11 -21.56 26.70
CA LEU A 53 -1.27 -21.29 25.84
C LEU A 53 -2.34 -20.44 26.56
N THR A 54 -2.58 -20.70 27.84
CA THR A 54 -3.52 -19.95 28.69
C THR A 54 -3.02 -19.84 30.13
N ARG A 55 -3.37 -18.72 30.77
CA ARG A 55 -3.13 -18.45 32.21
C ARG A 55 -4.26 -18.96 33.11
N ILE A 56 -5.37 -19.44 32.53
CA ILE A 56 -6.50 -19.96 33.31
C ILE A 56 -6.28 -21.44 33.55
N HIS A 57 -5.94 -21.80 34.79
CA HIS A 57 -5.68 -23.20 35.18
C HIS A 57 -6.86 -23.88 35.88
N ASN A 58 -7.77 -23.11 36.49
CA ASN A 58 -8.96 -23.67 37.13
C ASN A 58 -9.95 -24.19 36.08
N PHE A 59 -10.43 -25.42 36.24
CA PHE A 59 -11.28 -26.10 35.27
C PHE A 59 -12.59 -25.35 34.98
N ASP A 60 -13.30 -24.94 36.03
CA ASP A 60 -14.56 -24.22 35.91
C ASP A 60 -14.38 -22.89 35.18
N ASN A 61 -13.35 -22.13 35.57
CA ASN A 61 -13.01 -20.89 34.89
C ASN A 61 -12.62 -21.11 33.42
N MET A 62 -11.93 -22.21 33.07
CA MET A 62 -11.63 -22.53 31.67
C MET A 62 -12.91 -22.82 30.90
N VAL A 63 -13.79 -23.69 31.42
CA VAL A 63 -15.08 -24.03 30.79
C VAL A 63 -15.86 -22.75 30.51
N ARG A 64 -16.06 -21.92 31.53
CA ARG A 64 -16.82 -20.68 31.40
C ARG A 64 -16.16 -19.65 30.48
N LYS A 65 -14.91 -19.27 30.74
CA LYS A 65 -14.25 -18.13 30.07
C LYS A 65 -13.61 -18.47 28.73
N HIS A 66 -13.52 -19.74 28.35
CA HIS A 66 -12.99 -20.14 27.05
C HIS A 66 -14.02 -20.87 26.22
N TYR A 67 -14.63 -21.93 26.72
CA TYR A 67 -15.54 -22.76 25.91
C TYR A 67 -16.90 -22.10 25.77
N VAL A 68 -17.55 -21.76 26.88
CA VAL A 68 -18.88 -21.13 26.87
C VAL A 68 -18.84 -19.79 26.15
N ASP A 69 -17.87 -18.94 26.50
CA ASP A 69 -17.70 -17.63 25.87
C ASP A 69 -17.45 -17.73 24.36
N SER A 70 -16.77 -18.78 23.87
CA SER A 70 -16.59 -18.97 22.42
C SER A 70 -17.84 -19.51 21.72
N CYS A 71 -18.57 -20.42 22.37
CA CYS A 71 -19.73 -21.09 21.76
C CYS A 71 -20.96 -20.19 21.71
N ILE A 72 -21.15 -19.31 22.70
CA ILE A 72 -22.36 -18.48 22.80
C ILE A 72 -22.44 -17.43 21.67
N ILE A 73 -21.32 -17.09 21.05
CA ILE A 73 -21.23 -16.09 19.98
C ILE A 73 -22.14 -16.44 18.81
N ASP A 74 -22.14 -17.69 18.33
CA ASP A 74 -22.97 -18.10 17.19
C ASP A 74 -24.46 -17.91 17.50
N ARG A 75 -24.86 -18.19 18.75
CA ARG A 75 -26.24 -18.00 19.21
C ARG A 75 -26.62 -16.52 19.27
N ILE A 76 -25.75 -15.67 19.82
CA ILE A 76 -25.99 -14.22 19.91
C ILE A 76 -26.08 -13.61 18.51
N LEU A 77 -25.14 -13.93 17.62
CA LEU A 77 -25.18 -13.41 16.25
C LEU A 77 -26.48 -13.81 15.55
N ARG A 78 -26.90 -15.08 15.67
CA ARG A 78 -28.17 -15.53 15.07
C ARG A 78 -29.40 -14.84 15.65
N SER A 79 -29.43 -14.53 16.95
CA SER A 79 -30.56 -13.79 17.53
C SER A 79 -30.66 -12.36 17.01
N GLU A 80 -29.53 -11.79 16.60
CA GLU A 80 -29.45 -10.49 15.92
C GLU A 80 -29.64 -10.59 14.39
N GLY A 81 -29.98 -11.78 13.86
CA GLY A 81 -30.13 -12.01 12.41
C GLY A 81 -28.81 -12.00 11.63
N ILE A 82 -27.67 -12.11 12.33
CA ILE A 82 -26.33 -12.11 11.75
C ILE A 82 -25.81 -13.55 11.68
N PHE A 83 -25.40 -13.98 10.49
CA PHE A 83 -24.71 -15.25 10.31
C PHE A 83 -23.19 -15.05 10.35
N LEU A 84 -22.47 -16.05 10.86
CA LEU A 84 -21.01 -16.10 10.77
C LEU A 84 -20.59 -16.05 9.29
N PRO A 85 -19.66 -15.16 8.92
CA PRO A 85 -19.11 -15.11 7.58
C PRO A 85 -18.25 -16.37 7.33
N SER A 86 -18.08 -16.73 6.06
CA SER A 86 -17.26 -17.89 5.66
C SER A 86 -16.49 -17.55 4.38
N PRO A 87 -15.14 -17.63 4.37
CA PRO A 87 -14.27 -17.99 5.49
C PRO A 87 -14.22 -16.92 6.61
N LEU A 88 -14.14 -17.36 7.87
CA LEU A 88 -13.94 -16.52 9.05
C LEU A 88 -12.50 -16.67 9.55
N LEU A 89 -11.79 -15.56 9.68
CA LEU A 89 -10.44 -15.53 10.24
C LEU A 89 -10.50 -15.26 11.76
N ASP A 90 -9.96 -16.16 12.57
CA ASP A 90 -9.71 -15.94 14.00
C ASP A 90 -8.35 -15.26 14.18
N LEU A 91 -8.36 -13.94 14.35
CA LEU A 91 -7.16 -13.12 14.41
C LEU A 91 -6.50 -13.29 15.78
N GLY A 92 -5.29 -13.86 15.80
CA GLY A 92 -4.55 -14.14 17.02
C GLY A 92 -5.14 -15.31 17.80
N SER A 93 -5.35 -16.43 17.11
CA SER A 93 -6.07 -17.59 17.65
C SER A 93 -5.47 -18.15 18.94
N GLY A 94 -4.18 -17.96 19.20
CA GLY A 94 -3.55 -18.28 20.48
C GLY A 94 -3.66 -19.76 20.82
N ALA A 95 -4.46 -20.05 21.85
CA ALA A 95 -4.79 -21.41 22.28
C ALA A 95 -5.90 -22.08 21.46
N GLY A 96 -6.39 -21.43 20.39
CA GLY A 96 -7.45 -21.89 19.50
C GLY A 96 -8.84 -21.35 19.82
N PHE A 97 -8.95 -20.25 20.58
CA PHE A 97 -10.25 -19.70 20.97
C PHE A 97 -10.42 -18.28 20.42
N PRO A 98 -11.57 -17.96 19.78
CA PRO A 98 -12.77 -18.80 19.65
C PRO A 98 -12.78 -19.78 18.45
N GLY A 99 -11.75 -19.79 17.60
CA GLY A 99 -11.79 -20.47 16.31
C GLY A 99 -12.02 -21.99 16.34
N ILE A 100 -11.35 -22.75 17.22
CA ILE A 100 -11.52 -24.22 17.33
C ILE A 100 -12.94 -24.59 17.81
N PRO A 101 -13.48 -24.00 18.90
CA PRO A 101 -14.88 -24.21 19.26
C PRO A 101 -15.85 -23.86 18.12
N LEU A 102 -15.64 -22.75 17.42
CA LEU A 102 -16.50 -22.37 16.29
C LEU A 102 -16.41 -23.38 15.14
N ALA A 103 -15.21 -23.89 14.83
CA ALA A 103 -15.04 -24.93 13.81
C ALA A 103 -15.78 -26.23 14.15
N ILE A 104 -15.81 -26.61 15.43
CA ILE A 104 -16.58 -27.76 15.95
C ILE A 104 -18.09 -27.52 15.85
N LEU A 105 -18.54 -26.32 16.22
CA LEU A 105 -19.97 -25.97 16.25
C LEU A 105 -20.54 -25.78 14.84
N ARG A 106 -19.74 -25.25 13.92
CA ARG A 106 -20.14 -24.84 12.57
C ARG A 106 -19.26 -25.51 11.52
N PRO A 107 -19.45 -26.83 11.27
CA PRO A 107 -18.71 -27.54 10.22
C PRO A 107 -18.97 -26.98 8.81
N ASP A 108 -20.02 -26.17 8.64
CA ASP A 108 -20.38 -25.47 7.40
C ASP A 108 -19.60 -24.16 7.19
N VAL A 109 -18.91 -23.65 8.21
CA VAL A 109 -18.11 -22.41 8.13
C VAL A 109 -16.64 -22.76 8.01
N GLN A 110 -15.95 -22.20 7.01
CA GLN A 110 -14.50 -22.29 6.89
C GLN A 110 -13.85 -21.35 7.91
N ILE A 111 -12.99 -21.87 8.76
CA ILE A 111 -12.29 -21.13 9.82
C ILE A 111 -10.80 -21.07 9.49
N ILE A 112 -10.25 -19.86 9.48
CA ILE A 112 -8.81 -19.60 9.31
C ILE A 112 -8.26 -19.22 10.68
N LEU A 113 -7.37 -20.05 11.23
CA LEU A 113 -6.73 -19.82 12.53
C LEU A 113 -5.39 -19.09 12.32
N ALA A 114 -5.34 -17.79 12.56
CA ALA A 114 -4.16 -16.98 12.34
C ALA A 114 -3.35 -16.79 13.64
N GLU A 115 -2.13 -17.32 13.67
CA GLU A 115 -1.22 -17.21 14.82
C GLU A 115 0.22 -17.03 14.34
N GLY A 116 0.90 -15.99 14.83
CA GLY A 116 2.24 -15.63 14.39
C GLY A 116 3.38 -16.36 15.11
N ARG A 117 3.09 -17.04 16.24
CA ARG A 117 4.08 -17.87 16.94
C ARG A 117 4.03 -19.29 16.41
N GLN A 118 5.13 -19.72 15.81
CA GLN A 118 5.25 -21.02 15.15
C GLN A 118 4.83 -22.20 16.05
N ASN A 119 5.30 -22.24 17.30
CA ASN A 119 4.97 -23.29 18.25
C ASN A 119 3.47 -23.36 18.61
N ARG A 120 2.74 -22.24 18.51
CA ARG A 120 1.28 -22.20 18.70
C ARG A 120 0.54 -22.57 17.42
N ALA A 121 1.04 -22.16 16.25
CA ALA A 121 0.51 -22.60 14.97
C ALA A 121 0.60 -24.14 14.79
N GLU A 122 1.70 -24.74 15.24
CA GLU A 122 1.87 -26.20 15.30
C GLU A 122 0.85 -26.84 16.23
N PHE A 123 0.66 -26.30 17.44
CA PHE A 123 -0.41 -26.76 18.35
C PHE A 123 -1.82 -26.68 17.72
N LEU A 124 -2.12 -25.61 16.96
CA LEU A 124 -3.40 -25.47 16.27
C LEU A 124 -3.56 -26.51 15.15
N THR A 125 -2.46 -26.85 14.47
CA THR A 125 -2.43 -27.90 13.43
C THR A 125 -2.73 -29.26 14.06
N GLU A 126 -2.04 -29.60 15.16
CA GLU A 126 -2.31 -30.82 15.93
C GLU A 126 -3.76 -30.87 16.42
N CYS A 127 -4.34 -29.75 16.86
CA CYS A 127 -5.73 -29.69 17.26
C CYS A 127 -6.67 -30.01 16.08
N ALA A 128 -6.45 -29.40 14.91
CA ALA A 128 -7.27 -29.63 13.73
C ALA A 128 -7.24 -31.12 13.32
N ASP A 129 -6.04 -31.73 13.32
CA ASP A 129 -5.85 -33.15 13.01
C ASP A 129 -6.50 -34.07 14.05
N LEU A 130 -6.24 -33.83 15.34
CA LEU A 130 -6.78 -34.62 16.45
C LEU A 130 -8.31 -34.64 16.40
N LEU A 131 -8.92 -33.50 16.11
CA LEU A 131 -10.36 -33.29 16.15
C LEU A 131 -11.05 -33.60 14.81
N GLY A 132 -10.30 -33.83 13.74
CA GLY A 132 -10.81 -34.09 12.39
C GLY A 132 -11.47 -32.87 11.74
N LEU A 133 -10.99 -31.66 12.04
CA LEU A 133 -11.58 -30.40 11.58
C LEU A 133 -11.16 -30.09 10.13
N ARG A 134 -11.93 -30.58 9.17
CA ARG A 134 -11.71 -30.34 7.73
C ARG A 134 -12.03 -28.92 7.27
N ASN A 135 -12.72 -28.16 8.10
CA ASN A 135 -13.09 -26.77 7.88
C ASN A 135 -12.15 -25.78 8.58
N ALA A 136 -11.05 -26.24 9.19
CA ALA A 136 -10.06 -25.39 9.85
C ALA A 136 -8.75 -25.36 9.05
N VAL A 137 -8.28 -24.16 8.72
CA VAL A 137 -6.99 -23.92 8.05
C VAL A 137 -6.11 -23.07 8.95
N ILE A 138 -4.84 -23.45 9.12
CA ILE A 138 -3.89 -22.73 9.97
C ILE A 138 -3.07 -21.77 9.12
N HIS A 139 -2.99 -20.51 9.57
CA HIS A 139 -2.08 -19.51 9.02
C HIS A 139 -1.02 -19.13 10.08
N GLY A 140 0.18 -19.69 9.93
CA GLY A 140 1.28 -19.60 10.90
C GLY A 140 2.09 -18.30 10.87
N HIS A 141 1.57 -17.23 10.28
CA HIS A 141 2.26 -15.94 10.17
C HIS A 141 1.44 -14.79 10.76
N ARG A 142 2.13 -13.73 11.19
CA ARG A 142 1.46 -12.55 11.73
C ARG A 142 0.70 -11.84 10.60
N ILE A 143 -0.59 -11.60 10.82
CA ILE A 143 -1.44 -10.88 9.87
C ILE A 143 -1.04 -9.40 9.80
N SER A 144 -0.80 -8.94 8.58
CA SER A 144 -0.54 -7.55 8.19
C SER A 144 -1.41 -7.17 6.98
N SER A 145 -1.39 -5.90 6.58
CA SER A 145 -2.08 -5.45 5.36
C SER A 145 -1.55 -6.08 4.07
N ARG A 146 -0.40 -6.77 4.13
CA ARG A 146 0.27 -7.44 2.99
C ARG A 146 0.27 -8.97 3.09
N SER A 147 -0.50 -9.54 4.02
CA SER A 147 -0.50 -10.99 4.23
C SER A 147 -1.23 -11.69 3.08
N GLU A 148 -0.53 -12.60 2.40
CA GLU A 148 -1.14 -13.54 1.44
C GLU A 148 -1.85 -14.65 2.22
N LEU A 149 -3.18 -14.68 2.12
CA LEU A 149 -4.02 -15.68 2.76
C LEU A 149 -4.44 -16.72 1.73
N THR A 150 -4.27 -18.00 2.07
CA THR A 150 -4.67 -19.14 1.22
C THR A 150 -6.16 -19.10 0.85
N LEU A 151 -6.99 -18.55 1.75
CA LEU A 151 -8.41 -18.33 1.55
C LEU A 151 -8.72 -16.88 1.89
N GLN A 152 -9.43 -16.19 1.00
CA GLN A 152 -9.88 -14.81 1.19
C GLN A 152 -10.96 -14.75 2.28
N PRO A 153 -10.71 -14.18 3.47
CA PRO A 153 -11.71 -14.12 4.53
C PRO A 153 -12.87 -13.19 4.16
N GLN A 154 -14.08 -13.60 4.51
CA GLN A 154 -15.29 -12.77 4.46
C GLN A 154 -15.58 -12.09 5.81
N GLY A 155 -14.89 -12.52 6.87
CA GLY A 155 -14.91 -11.82 8.13
C GLY A 155 -13.75 -12.18 9.04
N VAL A 156 -13.64 -11.42 10.11
CA VAL A 156 -12.63 -11.57 11.15
C VAL A 156 -13.33 -11.66 12.49
N ILE A 157 -12.87 -12.54 13.36
CA ILE A 157 -13.22 -12.55 14.77
C ILE A 157 -11.94 -12.34 15.59
N SER A 158 -12.04 -11.53 16.65
CA SER A 158 -10.90 -11.25 17.52
C SER A 158 -11.32 -11.25 18.97
N ARG A 159 -10.50 -11.92 19.80
CA ARG A 159 -10.63 -11.95 21.25
C ARG A 159 -9.37 -11.40 21.89
N ALA A 160 -9.44 -10.17 22.38
CA ALA A 160 -8.39 -9.52 23.18
C ALA A 160 -7.03 -9.34 22.49
N VAL A 161 -6.98 -9.15 21.16
CA VAL A 161 -5.71 -9.05 20.43
C VAL A 161 -5.18 -7.63 20.29
N GLU A 162 -6.01 -6.59 20.40
CA GLU A 162 -5.64 -5.17 20.41
C GLU A 162 -6.92 -4.31 20.53
N ASP A 163 -6.76 -2.98 20.45
CA ASP A 163 -7.84 -2.00 20.28
C ASP A 163 -8.66 -2.28 18.99
N MET A 164 -9.97 -2.01 19.03
CA MET A 164 -10.87 -2.22 17.88
C MET A 164 -10.43 -1.42 16.67
N GLY A 165 -10.09 -0.14 16.87
CA GLY A 165 -9.65 0.74 15.81
C GLY A 165 -8.37 0.24 15.14
N ALA A 166 -7.39 -0.24 15.92
CA ALA A 166 -6.18 -0.86 15.39
C ALA A 166 -6.48 -2.10 14.54
N THR A 167 -7.40 -2.96 15.00
CA THR A 167 -7.81 -4.15 14.25
C THR A 167 -8.54 -3.78 12.96
N LEU A 168 -9.53 -2.88 13.02
CA LEU A 168 -10.29 -2.44 11.84
C LEU A 168 -9.37 -1.88 10.76
N ARG A 169 -8.38 -1.04 11.14
CA ARG A 169 -7.34 -0.53 10.22
C ARG A 169 -6.52 -1.66 9.61
N ARG A 170 -6.04 -2.60 10.43
CA ARG A 170 -5.19 -3.73 10.01
C ARG A 170 -5.88 -4.60 8.94
N VAL A 171 -7.20 -4.77 9.05
CA VAL A 171 -7.96 -5.69 8.20
C VAL A 171 -8.65 -5.01 7.01
N PHE A 172 -8.72 -3.68 6.99
CA PHE A 172 -9.54 -2.94 6.03
C PHE A 172 -9.19 -3.22 4.57
N ASP A 173 -7.91 -3.27 4.20
CA ASP A 173 -7.48 -3.31 2.80
C ASP A 173 -7.80 -4.63 2.11
N TRP A 174 -7.72 -5.74 2.85
CA TRP A 174 -7.92 -7.09 2.33
C TRP A 174 -9.29 -7.65 2.67
N LEU A 175 -10.01 -7.13 3.68
CA LEU A 175 -11.37 -7.57 3.92
C LEU A 175 -12.29 -7.06 2.79
N PRO A 176 -13.12 -7.90 2.17
CA PRO A 176 -14.01 -7.46 1.11
C PRO A 176 -15.09 -6.51 1.62
N ASP A 177 -15.65 -5.73 0.71
CA ASP A 177 -16.82 -4.90 0.97
C ASP A 177 -17.99 -5.75 1.50
N GLY A 178 -18.69 -5.28 2.52
CA GLY A 178 -19.69 -6.07 3.25
C GLY A 178 -19.11 -7.10 4.22
N GLY A 179 -17.78 -7.29 4.24
CA GLY A 179 -17.09 -8.14 5.20
C GLY A 179 -17.24 -7.64 6.63
N ARG A 180 -17.17 -8.55 7.59
CA ARG A 180 -17.52 -8.26 9.00
C ARG A 180 -16.35 -8.47 9.94
N VAL A 181 -16.23 -7.63 10.95
CA VAL A 181 -15.28 -7.81 12.06
C VAL A 181 -16.07 -7.95 13.35
N ILE A 182 -15.92 -9.09 14.02
CA ILE A 182 -16.63 -9.51 15.22
C ILE A 182 -15.66 -9.39 16.40
N PHE A 183 -15.94 -8.48 17.32
CA PHE A 183 -15.14 -8.28 18.52
C PHE A 183 -15.82 -8.87 19.75
N MET A 184 -15.08 -9.72 20.46
CA MET A 184 -15.45 -10.15 21.81
C MET A 184 -14.76 -9.22 22.83
N LYS A 185 -15.53 -8.37 23.50
CA LYS A 185 -15.03 -7.35 24.44
C LYS A 185 -15.63 -7.48 25.84
N GLY A 186 -15.00 -6.81 26.79
CA GLY A 186 -15.59 -6.52 28.10
C GLY A 186 -16.67 -5.44 28.01
N PRO A 187 -17.33 -5.10 29.13
CA PRO A 187 -18.39 -4.09 29.16
C PRO A 187 -17.87 -2.67 28.85
N GLU A 188 -16.61 -2.39 29.19
CA GLU A 188 -15.98 -1.07 29.03
C GLU A 188 -15.32 -0.94 27.64
N CYS A 189 -16.13 -0.83 26.58
CA CYS A 189 -15.60 -0.59 25.23
C CYS A 189 -16.29 0.55 24.46
N ASP A 190 -17.12 1.36 25.13
CA ASP A 190 -17.81 2.49 24.50
C ASP A 190 -16.85 3.52 23.92
N ASP A 191 -15.77 3.84 24.64
CA ASP A 191 -14.75 4.80 24.18
C ASP A 191 -14.09 4.34 22.88
N GLU A 192 -13.79 3.03 22.74
CA GLU A 192 -13.23 2.48 21.50
C GLU A 192 -14.20 2.66 20.31
N ILE A 193 -15.50 2.42 20.52
CA ILE A 193 -16.54 2.59 19.50
C ILE A 193 -16.69 4.07 19.12
N GLN A 194 -16.81 4.94 20.12
CA GLN A 194 -16.98 6.38 19.94
C GLN A 194 -15.79 7.00 19.22
N ASN A 195 -14.56 6.59 19.55
CA ASN A 195 -13.35 7.06 18.87
C ASN A 195 -13.36 6.73 17.37
N ILE A 196 -13.84 5.55 16.99
CA ILE A 196 -13.97 5.14 15.57
C ILE A 196 -15.10 5.92 14.88
N GLN A 197 -16.22 6.17 15.57
CA GLN A 197 -17.35 6.93 15.02
C GLN A 197 -17.07 8.44 14.90
N ALA A 198 -16.23 8.99 15.77
CA ALA A 198 -15.79 10.38 15.73
C ALA A 198 -14.72 10.64 14.64
N ASP A 199 -13.99 9.61 14.23
CA ASP A 199 -13.02 9.70 13.14
C ASP A 199 -13.74 9.78 11.78
N ALA A 200 -13.69 10.96 11.16
CA ALA A 200 -14.33 11.25 9.87
C ALA A 200 -13.86 10.32 8.73
N HIS A 201 -12.69 9.71 8.86
CA HIS A 201 -12.22 8.72 7.89
C HIS A 201 -12.91 7.37 8.10
N TRP A 202 -12.99 6.88 9.33
CA TRP A 202 -13.47 5.52 9.61
C TRP A 202 -14.99 5.43 9.74
N ASN A 203 -15.67 6.49 10.14
CA ASN A 203 -17.12 6.49 10.36
C ASN A 203 -17.96 6.33 9.08
N THR A 204 -17.39 6.62 7.92
CA THR A 204 -17.99 6.39 6.59
C THR A 204 -17.61 5.03 5.98
N ARG A 205 -16.66 4.31 6.59
CA ARG A 205 -16.10 3.06 6.06
C ARG A 205 -16.50 1.84 6.86
N TRP A 206 -16.83 2.04 8.14
CA TRP A 206 -17.29 1.00 9.04
C TRP A 206 -18.61 1.39 9.65
N ASN A 207 -19.57 0.47 9.63
CA ASN A 207 -20.83 0.62 10.33
C ASN A 207 -20.95 -0.43 11.44
N VAL A 208 -21.37 -0.01 12.63
CA VAL A 208 -21.75 -0.95 13.68
C VAL A 208 -23.10 -1.55 13.30
N ILE A 209 -23.14 -2.86 13.08
CA ILE A 209 -24.38 -3.59 12.75
C ILE A 209 -24.93 -4.39 13.94
N CYS A 210 -24.14 -4.54 15.00
CA CYS A 210 -24.56 -5.17 16.25
C CYS A 210 -23.65 -4.67 17.37
N ASP A 211 -24.26 -4.32 18.50
CA ASP A 211 -23.61 -4.05 19.78
C ASP A 211 -24.45 -4.72 20.88
N ALA A 212 -24.17 -6.00 21.11
CA ALA A 212 -24.96 -6.83 22.00
C ALA A 212 -24.23 -7.02 23.35
N ALA A 213 -24.81 -6.48 24.42
CA ALA A 213 -24.38 -6.77 25.77
C ALA A 213 -24.92 -8.14 26.21
N TYR A 214 -24.05 -8.97 26.81
CA TYR A 214 -24.45 -10.25 27.37
C TYR A 214 -23.68 -10.56 28.64
N THR A 215 -24.24 -11.43 29.47
CA THR A 215 -23.56 -11.95 30.67
C THR A 215 -23.37 -13.44 30.48
N LEU A 216 -22.17 -13.94 30.76
CA LEU A 216 -21.96 -15.39 30.73
C LEU A 216 -22.91 -16.05 31.75
N PRO A 217 -23.66 -17.09 31.37
CA PRO A 217 -24.64 -17.71 32.25
C PRO A 217 -24.04 -18.06 33.62
N HIS A 218 -24.82 -17.88 34.69
CA HIS A 218 -24.39 -18.18 36.06
C HIS A 218 -23.10 -17.48 36.51
N SER A 219 -22.84 -16.27 36.02
CA SER A 219 -21.67 -15.48 36.42
C SER A 219 -21.94 -13.98 36.40
N ALA A 220 -21.02 -13.20 36.99
CA ALA A 220 -20.98 -11.74 36.86
C ALA A 220 -20.02 -11.29 35.74
N ASP A 221 -19.64 -12.21 34.84
CA ASP A 221 -18.76 -11.91 33.71
C ASP A 221 -19.58 -11.22 32.60
N HIS A 222 -19.70 -9.88 32.67
CA HIS A 222 -20.30 -9.06 31.62
C HIS A 222 -19.40 -8.98 30.39
N ARG A 223 -20.01 -9.00 29.20
CA ARG A 223 -19.35 -8.99 27.90
C ARG A 223 -20.14 -8.13 26.92
N ARG A 224 -19.45 -7.69 25.87
CA ARG A 224 -20.08 -7.11 24.68
C ARG A 224 -19.58 -7.83 23.43
N LEU A 225 -20.52 -8.07 22.52
CA LEU A 225 -20.24 -8.53 21.17
C LEU A 225 -20.50 -7.36 20.23
N VAL A 226 -19.44 -6.82 19.63
CA VAL A 226 -19.53 -5.68 18.71
C VAL A 226 -19.21 -6.17 17.31
N VAL A 227 -20.11 -5.96 16.36
CA VAL A 227 -19.93 -6.34 14.97
C VAL A 227 -19.88 -5.10 14.10
N TRP A 228 -18.74 -4.90 13.45
CA TRP A 228 -18.56 -3.88 12.42
C TRP A 228 -18.69 -4.52 11.06
N GLN A 229 -19.40 -3.86 10.15
CA GLN A 229 -19.46 -4.21 8.74
C GLN A 229 -18.69 -3.18 7.95
N LYS A 230 -17.76 -3.65 7.11
CA LYS A 230 -17.10 -2.81 6.12
C LYS A 230 -18.17 -2.33 5.17
N GLN A 231 -18.40 -1.03 5.13
CA GLN A 231 -19.24 -0.47 4.10
C GLN A 231 -18.58 -0.78 2.77
N ALA A 232 -19.39 -1.15 1.78
CA ALA A 232 -18.91 -1.03 0.42
C ALA A 232 -18.33 0.36 0.30
N VAL A 233 -17.13 0.49 -0.25
CA VAL A 233 -16.72 1.81 -0.71
C VAL A 233 -17.76 2.13 -1.76
N THR A 234 -18.80 2.87 -1.37
CA THR A 234 -19.68 3.51 -2.31
C THR A 234 -18.70 4.31 -3.13
N ALA A 235 -18.48 3.84 -4.35
CA ALA A 235 -17.74 4.56 -5.35
C ALA A 235 -18.59 5.78 -5.69
N ASP A 236 -18.64 6.75 -4.77
CA ASP A 236 -18.84 8.16 -5.05
C ASP A 236 -17.56 8.74 -5.68
N GLN A 237 -16.84 7.92 -6.46
CA GLN A 237 -16.16 8.43 -7.62
C GLN A 237 -17.13 8.26 -8.77
N GLU A 238 -17.87 9.34 -9.04
CA GLU A 238 -18.53 9.54 -10.32
C GLU A 238 -17.57 9.09 -11.44
N ILE A 239 -17.83 7.91 -12.01
CA ILE A 239 -17.00 7.41 -13.11
C ILE A 239 -17.21 8.37 -14.27
N ILE A 240 -16.14 9.03 -14.69
CA ILE A 240 -16.14 9.94 -15.80
C ILE A 240 -16.32 9.10 -17.07
N ARG A 241 -17.49 9.24 -17.69
CA ARG A 241 -17.91 8.52 -18.90
C ARG A 241 -18.08 9.41 -20.13
N SER A 242 -17.96 10.73 -19.96
CA SER A 242 -18.20 11.70 -21.01
C SER A 242 -16.92 12.43 -21.40
N THR A 243 -16.70 12.55 -22.72
CA THR A 243 -15.66 13.40 -23.31
C THR A 243 -15.89 14.89 -23.02
N ASP A 244 -17.10 15.26 -22.62
CA ASP A 244 -17.44 16.64 -22.29
C ASP A 244 -17.10 17.05 -20.86
N ASN A 245 -16.76 16.09 -20.01
CA ASN A 245 -16.39 16.33 -18.63
C ASN A 245 -15.15 17.25 -18.55
N SER A 246 -15.20 18.26 -17.69
CA SER A 246 -14.13 19.26 -17.55
C SER A 246 -12.80 18.65 -17.09
N ARG A 247 -12.82 17.65 -16.20
CA ARG A 247 -11.62 16.93 -15.74
C ARG A 247 -11.03 16.11 -16.90
N PHE A 248 -11.85 15.41 -17.67
CA PHE A 248 -11.37 14.69 -18.86
C PHE A 248 -10.74 15.63 -19.89
N LYS A 249 -11.38 16.77 -20.19
CA LYS A 249 -10.83 17.80 -21.09
C LYS A 249 -9.49 18.33 -20.61
N LEU A 250 -9.32 18.55 -19.30
CA LEU A 250 -8.04 18.90 -18.68
C LEU A 250 -7.00 17.81 -18.94
N LEU A 251 -7.28 16.57 -18.50
CA LEU A 251 -6.36 15.42 -18.62
C LEU A 251 -5.91 15.21 -20.07
N ARG A 252 -6.84 15.21 -21.02
CA ARG A 252 -6.55 15.06 -22.46
C ARG A 252 -5.67 16.18 -23.00
N GLY A 253 -5.88 17.41 -22.52
CA GLY A 253 -5.09 18.57 -22.91
C GLY A 253 -3.63 18.49 -22.47
N LEU A 254 -3.33 17.83 -21.34
CA LEU A 254 -1.97 17.72 -20.77
C LEU A 254 -0.99 16.88 -21.58
N ARG A 255 -1.44 16.26 -22.69
CA ARG A 255 -0.54 15.66 -23.70
C ARG A 255 0.24 16.71 -24.50
N GLN A 256 -0.19 17.96 -24.47
CA GLN A 256 0.46 19.06 -25.19
C GLN A 256 1.24 19.93 -24.20
N THR A 257 2.53 20.17 -24.49
CA THR A 257 3.42 21.01 -23.67
C THR A 257 2.85 22.40 -23.37
N ARG A 258 2.13 23.01 -24.33
CA ARG A 258 1.46 24.31 -24.14
C ARG A 258 0.49 24.30 -22.96
N ASN A 259 -0.28 23.23 -22.80
CA ASN A 259 -1.27 23.10 -21.73
C ASN A 259 -0.59 22.76 -20.39
N ILE A 260 0.48 21.95 -20.40
CA ILE A 260 1.30 21.68 -19.20
C ILE A 260 1.82 23.00 -18.60
N LYS A 261 2.36 23.89 -19.44
CA LYS A 261 2.84 25.22 -19.03
C LYS A 261 1.70 26.10 -18.53
N LYS A 262 0.57 26.15 -19.25
CA LYS A 262 -0.58 27.00 -18.90
C LYS A 262 -1.24 26.61 -17.57
N GLN A 263 -1.34 25.31 -17.29
CA GLN A 263 -2.05 24.79 -16.11
C GLN A 263 -1.12 24.53 -14.92
N SER A 264 0.20 24.62 -15.11
CA SER A 264 1.21 24.29 -14.10
C SER A 264 1.08 22.88 -13.50
N VAL A 265 0.49 21.95 -14.24
CA VAL A 265 0.30 20.54 -13.86
C VAL A 265 0.68 19.60 -15.01
N THR A 266 0.99 18.35 -14.68
CA THR A 266 1.32 17.30 -15.64
C THR A 266 0.70 15.96 -15.24
N LEU A 267 0.79 14.98 -16.13
CA LEU A 267 0.43 13.59 -15.87
C LEU A 267 1.68 12.74 -15.67
N VAL A 268 1.75 12.11 -14.51
CA VAL A 268 2.74 11.10 -14.16
C VAL A 268 2.06 9.75 -14.26
N ALA A 269 2.67 8.81 -14.98
CA ALA A 269 2.06 7.51 -15.25
C ALA A 269 2.94 6.37 -14.75
N GLY A 270 2.31 5.34 -14.17
CA GLY A 270 2.94 4.06 -13.89
C GLY A 270 3.00 3.69 -12.41
N ASP A 271 2.97 2.38 -12.15
CA ASP A 271 2.83 1.79 -10.81
C ASP A 271 4.01 2.08 -9.87
N ARG A 272 5.18 2.44 -10.42
CA ARG A 272 6.40 2.72 -9.63
C ARG A 272 6.60 4.21 -9.38
N ILE A 273 6.51 5.03 -10.43
CA ILE A 273 6.82 6.47 -10.35
C ILE A 273 5.75 7.20 -9.55
N VAL A 274 4.47 6.81 -9.70
CA VAL A 274 3.38 7.48 -8.98
C VAL A 274 3.55 7.39 -7.45
N PRO A 275 3.65 6.20 -6.81
CA PRO A 275 3.88 6.13 -5.36
C PRO A 275 5.10 6.90 -4.89
N GLU A 276 6.18 6.86 -5.67
CA GLU A 276 7.44 7.54 -5.35
C GLU A 276 7.28 9.06 -5.32
N TRP A 277 6.65 9.65 -6.33
CA TRP A 277 6.42 11.10 -6.38
C TRP A 277 5.47 11.58 -5.30
N MET A 278 4.46 10.77 -4.98
CA MET A 278 3.54 11.07 -3.88
C MET A 278 4.25 11.07 -2.52
N ARG A 279 5.28 10.23 -2.35
CA ARG A 279 6.11 10.22 -1.14
C ARG A 279 7.08 11.41 -1.10
N ILE A 280 7.66 11.78 -2.24
CA ILE A 280 8.65 12.87 -2.34
C ILE A 280 8.00 14.25 -2.20
N ALA A 281 6.84 14.46 -2.84
CA ALA A 281 6.16 15.75 -2.89
C ALA A 281 4.63 15.60 -2.75
N PRO A 282 4.14 15.20 -1.56
CA PRO A 282 2.71 14.94 -1.32
C PRO A 282 1.83 16.19 -1.50
N ASP A 283 2.38 17.38 -1.21
CA ASP A 283 1.73 18.69 -1.34
C ASP A 283 1.46 19.11 -2.79
N ARG A 284 2.12 18.46 -3.76
CA ARG A 284 2.00 18.71 -5.20
C ARG A 284 1.05 17.76 -5.91
N CYS A 285 0.43 16.84 -5.17
CA CYS A 285 -0.45 15.82 -5.73
C CYS A 285 -1.90 16.34 -5.79
N GLU A 286 -2.43 16.54 -6.99
CA GLU A 286 -3.75 17.17 -7.21
C GLU A 286 -4.88 16.14 -7.35
N ALA A 287 -4.60 15.03 -8.02
CA ALA A 287 -5.56 13.93 -8.15
C ALA A 287 -4.86 12.64 -8.57
N LEU A 288 -5.38 11.52 -8.09
CA LEU A 288 -5.09 10.20 -8.63
C LEU A 288 -6.16 9.77 -9.62
N ILE A 289 -5.76 9.18 -10.73
CA ILE A 289 -6.65 8.78 -11.81
C ILE A 289 -6.45 7.30 -12.12
N TYR A 290 -7.55 6.56 -12.22
CA TYR A 290 -7.54 5.13 -12.51
C TYR A 290 -8.59 4.78 -13.57
N PRO A 291 -8.38 3.72 -14.37
CA PRO A 291 -9.47 3.14 -15.15
C PRO A 291 -10.47 2.42 -14.23
N ASP A 292 -11.74 2.39 -14.62
CA ASP A 292 -12.84 1.70 -13.92
C ASP A 292 -12.62 0.20 -13.73
N THR A 293 -11.76 -0.40 -14.55
CA THR A 293 -11.32 -1.80 -14.42
C THR A 293 -10.20 -2.00 -13.39
N TYR A 294 -9.49 -0.94 -12.98
CA TYR A 294 -8.28 -1.05 -12.17
C TYR A 294 -8.53 -1.60 -10.77
N LEU A 295 -9.66 -1.23 -10.16
CA LEU A 295 -10.01 -1.69 -8.80
C LEU A 295 -10.65 -3.10 -8.77
N ARG A 296 -10.95 -3.67 -9.94
CA ARG A 296 -11.70 -4.93 -10.09
C ARG A 296 -10.81 -6.15 -10.39
N SER A 297 -9.54 -5.96 -10.74
CA SER A 297 -8.62 -7.08 -10.95
C SER A 297 -8.20 -7.69 -9.61
N ALA A 298 -8.03 -9.02 -9.56
CA ALA A 298 -7.47 -9.70 -8.39
C ALA A 298 -6.07 -9.14 -8.01
N ASP A 299 -5.30 -8.65 -8.99
CA ASP A 299 -4.02 -7.95 -8.81
C ASP A 299 -4.15 -6.52 -8.23
N ALA A 300 -5.37 -5.99 -8.08
CA ALA A 300 -5.58 -4.61 -7.63
C ALA A 300 -5.20 -4.40 -6.16
N SER A 301 -5.21 -5.44 -5.33
CA SER A 301 -4.76 -5.36 -3.94
C SER A 301 -3.26 -5.03 -3.84
N GLU A 302 -2.44 -5.57 -4.74
CA GLU A 302 -0.99 -5.31 -4.80
C GLU A 302 -0.66 -3.96 -5.43
N ARG A 303 -1.46 -3.49 -6.40
CA ARG A 303 -1.24 -2.22 -7.12
C ARG A 303 -1.98 -1.02 -6.53
N ARG A 304 -2.67 -1.19 -5.40
CA ARG A 304 -3.26 -0.09 -4.64
C ARG A 304 -2.12 0.71 -4.03
N ILE A 305 -1.90 1.92 -4.54
CA ILE A 305 -1.01 2.89 -3.93
C ILE A 305 -1.57 3.20 -2.54
N THR A 306 -0.99 2.59 -1.50
CA THR A 306 -1.30 2.88 -0.11
C THR A 306 -0.79 4.27 0.22
N LEU A 307 -1.66 5.26 0.18
CA LEU A 307 -1.34 6.63 0.55
C LEU A 307 -1.74 6.91 1.98
N PRO A 308 -1.09 7.90 2.63
CA PRO A 308 -1.67 8.54 3.80
C PRO A 308 -3.10 8.98 3.46
N GLU A 309 -4.05 8.55 4.28
CA GLU A 309 -5.43 8.29 3.89
C GLU A 309 -6.27 9.49 3.38
N ASN A 310 -5.79 10.74 3.43
CA ASN A 310 -6.65 11.94 3.35
C ASN A 310 -6.20 13.19 2.54
N SER A 311 -5.21 13.19 1.65
CA SER A 311 -4.82 14.46 0.96
C SER A 311 -5.18 14.60 -0.53
N VAL A 312 -5.30 13.51 -1.30
CA VAL A 312 -5.36 13.61 -2.78
C VAL A 312 -6.69 13.06 -3.32
N PRO A 313 -7.50 13.89 -4.02
CA PRO A 313 -8.71 13.47 -4.73
C PRO A 313 -8.46 12.27 -5.65
N ARG A 314 -9.47 11.41 -5.83
CA ARG A 314 -9.39 10.26 -6.71
C ARG A 314 -10.47 10.35 -7.79
N TRP A 315 -10.09 10.14 -9.04
CA TRP A 315 -10.98 10.15 -10.21
C TRP A 315 -10.92 8.80 -10.91
N THR A 316 -12.08 8.29 -11.28
CA THR A 316 -12.19 7.06 -12.06
C THR A 316 -12.69 7.40 -13.46
N LEU A 317 -12.02 6.91 -14.51
CA LEU A 317 -12.45 7.09 -15.90
C LEU A 317 -12.91 5.74 -16.45
N GLN A 318 -13.90 5.76 -17.35
CA GLN A 318 -14.20 4.60 -18.17
C GLN A 318 -12.96 4.19 -18.98
N ARG A 319 -12.72 2.89 -19.14
CA ARG A 319 -11.54 2.31 -19.81
C ARG A 319 -11.12 3.03 -21.10
N ASP A 320 -12.06 3.36 -21.99
CA ASP A 320 -11.74 3.97 -23.28
C ASP A 320 -11.27 5.42 -23.13
N LEU A 321 -11.91 6.20 -22.25
CA LEU A 321 -11.46 7.55 -21.92
C LEU A 321 -10.10 7.54 -21.22
N PHE A 322 -9.87 6.56 -20.34
CA PHE A 322 -8.58 6.42 -19.67
C PHE A 322 -7.44 6.23 -20.68
N ARG A 323 -7.64 5.35 -21.68
CA ARG A 323 -6.64 5.09 -22.75
C ARG A 323 -6.28 6.33 -23.56
N GLU A 324 -7.20 7.28 -23.73
CA GLU A 324 -6.93 8.53 -24.45
C GLU A 324 -6.02 9.49 -23.68
N VAL A 325 -6.08 9.46 -22.34
CA VAL A 325 -5.33 10.36 -21.46
C VAL A 325 -4.05 9.73 -20.90
N ASP A 326 -3.95 8.39 -20.90
CA ASP A 326 -2.74 7.66 -20.54
C ASP A 326 -1.62 7.98 -21.54
N PRO A 327 -0.59 8.75 -21.14
CA PRO A 327 0.39 9.27 -22.07
C PRO A 327 1.33 8.20 -22.62
N ILE A 328 1.42 7.04 -21.95
CA ILE A 328 2.42 6.01 -22.23
C ILE A 328 1.85 4.60 -22.33
N GLY A 329 0.53 4.44 -22.12
CA GLY A 329 -0.18 3.18 -22.31
C GLY A 329 0.05 2.15 -21.20
N THR A 330 0.29 2.61 -19.96
CA THR A 330 0.51 1.69 -18.82
C THR A 330 -0.74 0.91 -18.45
N ASN A 331 -1.95 1.44 -18.66
CA ASN A 331 -3.19 1.01 -18.00
C ASN A 331 -3.08 0.99 -16.45
N GLY A 332 -2.07 1.66 -15.91
CA GLY A 332 -1.78 1.79 -14.49
C GLY A 332 -2.40 3.06 -13.90
N PRO A 333 -1.99 3.47 -12.69
CA PRO A 333 -2.42 4.72 -12.09
C PRO A 333 -1.78 5.90 -12.82
N LEU A 334 -2.52 6.99 -12.93
CA LEU A 334 -1.98 8.31 -13.26
C LEU A 334 -2.08 9.22 -12.05
N LEU A 335 -1.13 10.15 -11.94
CA LEU A 335 -1.14 11.22 -10.97
C LEU A 335 -1.14 12.55 -11.70
N LEU A 336 -2.15 13.37 -11.41
CA LEU A 336 -2.14 14.78 -11.74
C LEU A 336 -1.25 15.49 -10.72
N PHE A 337 -0.15 16.05 -11.21
CA PHE A 337 0.94 16.56 -10.38
C PHE A 337 1.26 18.00 -10.72
N ARG A 338 1.34 18.87 -9.71
CA ARG A 338 1.77 20.27 -9.84
C ARG A 338 3.28 20.36 -9.85
N TRP A 339 3.87 20.59 -11.02
CA TRP A 339 5.32 20.64 -11.16
C TRP A 339 5.92 21.90 -10.48
N PRO A 340 7.15 21.81 -9.92
CA PRO A 340 7.83 22.92 -9.24
C PRO A 340 8.23 24.05 -10.19
N GLU A 341 8.20 25.29 -9.72
CA GLU A 341 8.72 26.41 -10.50
C GLU A 341 10.21 26.20 -10.82
N ILE A 342 10.59 26.52 -12.06
CA ILE A 342 11.96 26.41 -12.55
C ILE A 342 12.53 27.84 -12.58
N PRO A 343 13.45 28.21 -11.69
CA PRO A 343 14.02 29.56 -11.65
C PRO A 343 14.84 29.86 -12.91
N SER A 344 15.08 31.15 -13.17
CA SER A 344 16.02 31.57 -14.22
C SER A 344 17.46 31.23 -13.79
N TRP A 345 18.26 30.79 -14.74
CA TRP A 345 19.66 30.46 -14.51
C TRP A 345 20.50 31.73 -14.31
N ASN A 346 21.30 31.76 -13.24
CA ASN A 346 22.36 32.74 -13.03
C ASN A 346 23.73 32.01 -13.01
N PRO A 347 24.59 32.21 -14.02
CA PRO A 347 25.91 31.57 -14.09
C PRO A 347 26.89 32.02 -12.99
N GLU A 348 26.72 33.23 -12.44
CA GLU A 348 27.63 33.77 -11.42
C GLU A 348 27.47 33.07 -10.06
N GLU A 349 26.35 32.40 -9.84
CA GLU A 349 26.07 31.59 -8.65
C GLU A 349 26.73 30.20 -8.71
N GLN A 350 27.44 29.88 -9.79
CA GLN A 350 28.12 28.59 -9.94
C GLN A 350 29.45 28.58 -9.16
N GLN A 351 29.66 27.58 -8.31
CA GLN A 351 30.91 27.45 -7.54
C GLN A 351 31.38 26.00 -7.46
N ASN A 352 32.48 25.68 -8.17
CA ASN A 352 33.14 24.37 -8.10
C ASN A 352 32.23 23.16 -8.40
N GLU A 353 31.24 23.33 -9.28
CA GLU A 353 30.26 22.31 -9.64
C GLU A 353 30.18 22.14 -11.18
N ILE A 354 29.67 20.99 -11.61
CA ILE A 354 29.40 20.71 -13.03
C ILE A 354 27.96 21.10 -13.34
N THR A 355 27.79 21.94 -14.35
CA THR A 355 26.47 22.34 -14.86
C THR A 355 26.25 21.77 -16.25
N LEU A 356 25.09 21.16 -16.47
CA LEU A 356 24.68 20.69 -17.80
C LEU A 356 23.78 21.71 -18.49
N LEU A 357 24.08 22.05 -19.74
CA LEU A 357 23.25 22.91 -20.58
C LEU A 357 22.60 22.04 -21.66
N LEU A 358 21.27 21.93 -21.60
CA LEU A 358 20.48 21.00 -22.41
C LEU A 358 19.53 21.75 -23.35
N PRO A 359 19.80 21.79 -24.67
CA PRO A 359 18.90 22.29 -25.71
C PRO A 359 18.10 21.14 -26.39
N LEU A 360 17.80 20.08 -25.65
CA LEU A 360 17.21 18.86 -26.21
C LEU A 360 15.70 19.02 -26.42
N SER A 361 15.30 19.22 -27.68
CA SER A 361 13.90 19.46 -28.06
C SER A 361 13.03 18.19 -28.05
N ASN A 362 13.62 16.99 -28.11
CA ASN A 362 12.89 15.73 -27.93
C ASN A 362 12.75 15.39 -26.44
N PRO A 363 11.51 15.23 -25.92
CA PRO A 363 11.28 14.87 -24.52
C PRO A 363 11.94 13.57 -24.07
N GLU A 364 12.10 12.59 -24.96
CA GLU A 364 12.70 11.29 -24.63
C GLU A 364 14.20 11.42 -24.36
N ASN A 365 14.92 12.14 -25.23
CA ASN A 365 16.34 12.43 -25.05
C ASN A 365 16.57 13.36 -23.86
N LEU A 366 15.72 14.38 -23.67
CA LEU A 366 15.79 15.23 -22.48
C LEU A 366 15.62 14.41 -21.20
N GLY A 367 14.61 13.54 -21.14
CA GLY A 367 14.41 12.69 -19.96
C GLY A 367 15.59 11.74 -19.71
N ALA A 368 16.18 11.17 -20.77
CA ALA A 368 17.37 10.34 -20.64
C ALA A 368 18.58 11.14 -20.12
N ALA A 369 18.77 12.38 -20.61
CA ALA A 369 19.79 13.29 -20.10
C ALA A 369 19.59 13.63 -18.62
N LEU A 370 18.35 13.90 -18.20
CA LEU A 370 18.02 14.12 -16.77
C LEU A 370 18.28 12.88 -15.92
N ARG A 371 18.00 11.68 -16.44
CA ARG A 371 18.33 10.43 -15.75
C ARG A 371 19.83 10.28 -15.54
N ASN A 372 20.63 10.56 -16.57
CA ASN A 372 22.08 10.51 -16.49
C ASN A 372 22.60 11.54 -15.48
N ALA A 373 22.10 12.77 -15.54
CA ALA A 373 22.43 13.83 -14.59
C ALA A 373 22.19 13.38 -13.13
N ALA A 374 21.03 12.79 -12.85
CA ALA A 374 20.71 12.27 -11.52
C ALA A 374 21.60 11.08 -11.12
N ALA A 375 21.87 10.16 -12.04
CA ALA A 375 22.69 8.97 -11.76
C ALA A 375 24.15 9.32 -11.46
N PHE A 376 24.70 10.36 -12.11
CA PHE A 376 26.08 10.81 -11.93
C PHE A 376 26.23 11.93 -10.89
N GLY A 377 25.15 12.32 -10.20
CA GLY A 377 25.20 13.31 -9.14
C GLY A 377 25.46 14.74 -9.62
N VAL A 378 24.99 15.09 -10.82
CA VAL A 378 25.07 16.46 -11.34
C VAL A 378 24.14 17.36 -10.53
N GLU A 379 24.69 18.40 -9.93
CA GLU A 379 23.97 19.31 -9.03
C GLU A 379 23.04 20.27 -9.79
N ARG A 380 23.44 20.70 -10.99
CA ARG A 380 22.78 21.78 -11.74
C ARG A 380 22.50 21.41 -13.20
N VAL A 381 21.25 21.55 -13.61
CA VAL A 381 20.83 21.35 -15.01
C VAL A 381 20.09 22.58 -15.53
N VAL A 382 20.63 23.18 -16.59
CA VAL A 382 20.09 24.35 -17.28
C VAL A 382 19.38 23.89 -18.55
N LEU A 383 18.08 24.12 -18.59
CA LEU A 383 17.22 23.84 -19.73
C LEU A 383 17.21 25.08 -20.64
N LEU A 384 17.86 24.98 -21.80
CA LEU A 384 17.91 26.08 -22.77
C LEU A 384 16.54 26.27 -23.44
N ALA A 385 16.34 27.40 -24.13
CA ALA A 385 15.05 27.77 -24.69
C ALA A 385 14.47 26.72 -25.68
N GLU A 386 15.35 25.98 -26.35
CA GLU A 386 15.03 24.91 -27.30
C GLU A 386 14.57 23.61 -26.63
N ALA A 387 14.83 23.46 -25.32
CA ALA A 387 14.56 22.23 -24.60
C ALA A 387 13.07 21.89 -24.56
N ALA A 388 12.77 20.59 -24.62
CA ALA A 388 11.48 20.06 -24.24
C ALA A 388 11.17 20.43 -22.78
N HIS A 389 9.89 20.38 -22.40
CA HIS A 389 9.53 20.59 -21.00
C HIS A 389 9.93 19.37 -20.17
N PRO A 390 10.65 19.54 -19.04
CA PRO A 390 11.18 18.41 -18.24
C PRO A 390 10.06 17.58 -17.62
N PHE A 391 8.92 18.20 -17.34
CA PHE A 391 7.70 17.56 -16.83
C PHE A 391 6.73 17.12 -17.95
N HIS A 392 7.18 17.03 -19.20
CA HIS A 392 6.40 16.36 -20.23
C HIS A 392 6.28 14.85 -19.92
N PRO A 393 5.13 14.19 -20.06
CA PRO A 393 4.97 12.78 -19.64
C PRO A 393 6.01 11.80 -20.22
N ILE A 394 6.40 11.98 -21.48
CA ILE A 394 7.47 11.18 -22.11
C ILE A 394 8.84 11.44 -21.46
N SER A 395 9.14 12.70 -21.12
CA SER A 395 10.36 13.07 -20.39
C SER A 395 10.38 12.46 -18.99
N ILE A 396 9.25 12.51 -18.27
CA ILE A 396 9.12 11.89 -16.93
C ILE A 396 9.40 10.38 -17.00
N ARG A 397 8.82 9.69 -17.97
CA ARG A 397 9.04 8.26 -18.19
C ARG A 397 10.51 7.96 -18.46
N SER A 398 11.13 8.67 -19.40
CA SER A 398 12.53 8.46 -19.78
C SER A 398 13.49 8.77 -18.62
N ALA A 399 13.20 9.82 -17.84
CA ALA A 399 13.90 10.18 -16.62
C ALA A 399 13.66 9.22 -15.44
N ALA A 400 12.70 8.30 -15.57
CA ALA A 400 12.21 7.44 -14.48
C ALA A 400 11.84 8.24 -13.20
N GLY A 401 11.38 9.47 -13.35
CA GLY A 401 10.95 10.32 -12.24
C GLY A 401 12.05 11.04 -11.44
N HIS A 402 13.34 10.91 -11.80
CA HIS A 402 14.45 11.45 -11.00
C HIS A 402 14.57 12.99 -11.06
N GLN A 403 13.90 13.65 -12.00
CA GLN A 403 14.04 15.09 -12.20
C GLN A 403 13.44 15.95 -11.07
N LEU A 404 12.66 15.37 -10.15
CA LEU A 404 12.26 16.06 -8.91
C LEU A 404 13.42 16.28 -7.94
N GLY A 405 14.47 15.46 -8.02
CA GLY A 405 15.66 15.58 -7.19
C GLY A 405 16.76 16.46 -7.78
N LEU A 406 16.57 16.98 -9.01
CA LEU A 406 17.56 17.80 -9.71
C LEU A 406 17.27 19.30 -9.52
N SER A 407 18.33 20.11 -9.45
CA SER A 407 18.21 21.57 -9.51
C SER A 407 18.09 22.02 -10.96
N LEU A 408 16.85 22.20 -11.42
CA LEU A 408 16.55 22.63 -12.79
C LEU A 408 16.49 24.16 -12.89
N PHE A 409 17.09 24.72 -13.94
CA PHE A 409 17.06 26.16 -14.23
C PHE A 409 16.63 26.43 -15.68
N ARG A 410 16.03 27.59 -15.94
CA ARG A 410 15.71 28.09 -17.29
C ARG A 410 16.88 28.91 -17.82
N GLY A 411 17.47 28.47 -18.93
CA GLY A 411 18.49 29.19 -19.66
C GLY A 411 17.97 29.92 -20.89
N PRO A 412 18.82 30.73 -21.54
CA PRO A 412 18.51 31.42 -22.80
C PRO A 412 18.52 30.46 -23.99
N SER A 413 18.36 30.98 -25.21
CA SER A 413 18.61 30.19 -26.42
C SER A 413 20.07 29.74 -26.47
N ILE A 414 20.32 28.54 -27.03
CA ILE A 414 21.68 28.08 -27.32
C ILE A 414 22.50 29.11 -28.09
N ARG A 415 21.88 29.89 -28.98
CA ARG A 415 22.53 30.91 -29.82
C ARG A 415 22.93 32.16 -29.04
N GLU A 416 22.32 32.38 -27.89
CA GLU A 416 22.53 33.56 -27.05
C GLU A 416 23.59 33.31 -25.98
N LEU A 417 24.11 32.08 -25.85
CA LEU A 417 25.06 31.72 -24.80
C LEU A 417 26.28 32.64 -24.77
N ASN A 418 26.87 32.98 -25.92
CA ASN A 418 28.03 33.89 -25.97
C ASN A 418 27.78 35.29 -25.35
N SER A 419 26.51 35.71 -25.21
CA SER A 419 26.15 36.99 -24.60
C SER A 419 25.92 36.89 -23.08
N VAL A 420 25.93 35.69 -22.52
CA VAL A 420 25.67 35.44 -21.09
C VAL A 420 26.94 35.75 -20.27
N PRO A 421 26.88 36.64 -19.28
CA PRO A 421 28.02 36.90 -18.40
C PRO A 421 28.44 35.67 -17.59
N GLY A 422 29.73 35.54 -17.27
CA GLY A 422 30.24 34.52 -16.33
C GLY A 422 30.45 33.10 -16.89
N ILE A 423 30.09 32.84 -18.16
CA ILE A 423 30.27 31.52 -18.78
C ILE A 423 31.61 31.35 -19.53
N SER A 424 32.25 32.47 -19.88
CA SER A 424 33.46 32.47 -20.72
C SER A 424 34.59 31.70 -20.05
N GLY A 425 35.22 30.78 -20.78
CA GLY A 425 36.29 29.91 -20.28
C GLY A 425 35.83 28.73 -19.43
N LYS A 426 34.53 28.60 -19.12
CA LYS A 426 33.94 27.47 -18.37
C LYS A 426 33.13 26.53 -19.27
N LEU A 427 32.64 27.03 -20.41
CA LEU A 427 31.78 26.28 -21.32
C LEU A 427 32.58 25.32 -22.21
N LEU A 428 32.13 24.07 -22.26
CA LEU A 428 32.68 22.98 -23.07
C LEU A 428 31.54 22.35 -23.88
N ALA A 429 31.72 22.24 -25.19
CA ALA A 429 30.73 21.66 -26.08
C ALA A 429 31.01 20.17 -26.31
N LEU A 430 30.00 19.31 -26.19
CA LEU A 430 30.11 17.94 -26.69
C LEU A 430 30.07 17.99 -28.23
N SER A 431 31.20 17.65 -28.85
CA SER A 431 31.44 17.79 -30.28
C SER A 431 31.81 16.45 -30.89
N GLN A 432 31.30 16.20 -32.10
CA GLN A 432 31.52 14.95 -32.83
C GLN A 432 32.77 14.98 -33.71
N VAL A 433 33.18 16.17 -34.18
CA VAL A 433 34.14 16.31 -35.29
C VAL A 433 35.45 16.95 -34.84
N GLN A 434 35.41 17.92 -33.93
CA GLN A 434 36.57 18.69 -33.50
C GLN A 434 36.54 18.91 -31.99
N GLY A 435 37.65 18.65 -31.31
CA GLY A 435 37.76 18.79 -29.87
C GLY A 435 38.85 17.93 -29.25
N THR A 436 39.15 18.21 -27.99
CA THR A 436 40.06 17.40 -27.17
C THR A 436 39.40 16.05 -26.89
N PRO A 437 40.09 14.91 -27.11
CA PRO A 437 39.61 13.60 -26.67
C PRO A 437 39.26 13.63 -25.19
N LEU A 438 38.12 13.03 -24.82
CA LEU A 438 37.66 13.01 -23.44
C LEU A 438 38.71 12.39 -22.49
N GLU A 439 39.48 11.41 -22.98
CA GLU A 439 40.54 10.71 -22.24
C GLU A 439 41.77 11.60 -21.97
N GLU A 440 41.95 12.63 -22.78
CA GLU A 440 43.06 13.59 -22.68
C GLU A 440 42.67 14.86 -21.90
N PHE A 441 41.39 15.01 -21.57
CA PHE A 441 40.90 16.19 -20.84
C PHE A 441 41.08 16.03 -19.33
N ASP A 442 41.76 16.99 -18.69
CA ASP A 442 42.00 16.96 -17.25
C ASP A 442 40.83 17.56 -16.45
N PHE A 443 39.93 16.69 -15.98
CA PHE A 443 38.84 17.06 -15.08
C PHE A 443 39.26 17.29 -13.61
N LYS A 444 40.53 17.06 -13.23
CA LYS A 444 40.95 17.06 -11.82
C LYS A 444 41.34 18.42 -11.29
N THR A 445 41.79 19.33 -12.14
CA THR A 445 42.40 20.61 -11.75
C THR A 445 41.43 21.77 -11.62
N GLN A 446 40.24 21.67 -12.24
CA GLN A 446 39.17 22.67 -12.16
C GLN A 446 37.82 21.91 -12.16
N ARG A 447 36.85 22.37 -11.36
CA ARG A 447 35.52 21.73 -11.26
C ARG A 447 34.38 22.61 -11.74
N ASP A 448 34.71 23.83 -12.16
CA ASP A 448 33.75 24.86 -12.55
C ASP A 448 33.54 24.84 -14.07
N TRP A 449 32.93 23.75 -14.55
CA TRP A 449 32.69 23.52 -15.97
C TRP A 449 31.20 23.51 -16.29
N MET A 450 30.89 23.98 -17.49
CA MET A 450 29.56 23.95 -18.07
C MET A 450 29.62 23.07 -19.31
N VAL A 451 28.87 21.97 -19.33
CA VAL A 451 28.86 21.03 -20.46
C VAL A 451 27.63 21.28 -21.31
N LEU A 452 27.83 21.73 -22.54
CA LEU A 452 26.79 21.97 -23.54
C LEU A 452 26.62 20.74 -24.43
N VAL A 453 25.40 20.21 -24.45
CA VAL A 453 24.99 19.22 -25.45
C VAL A 453 24.50 19.97 -26.69
N GLY A 454 24.84 19.48 -27.89
CA GLY A 454 24.32 20.04 -29.14
C GLY A 454 22.83 19.83 -29.35
N GLU A 455 22.20 20.69 -30.16
CA GLU A 455 20.83 20.48 -30.63
C GLU A 455 20.73 19.19 -31.43
N GLU A 456 19.60 18.49 -31.32
CA GLU A 456 19.35 17.27 -32.08
C GLU A 456 19.32 17.55 -33.58
N GLY A 457 20.13 16.80 -34.34
CA GLY A 457 20.27 16.95 -35.79
C GLY A 457 21.04 18.19 -36.27
N ARG A 458 21.23 19.20 -35.42
CA ARG A 458 21.94 20.45 -35.76
C ARG A 458 23.30 20.60 -35.07
N GLY A 459 23.50 19.92 -33.94
CA GLY A 459 24.71 20.03 -33.13
C GLY A 459 24.83 21.38 -32.42
N VAL A 460 26.07 21.75 -32.08
CA VAL A 460 26.37 23.05 -31.48
C VAL A 460 26.53 24.10 -32.58
N PRO A 461 25.87 25.27 -32.50
CA PRO A 461 26.03 26.35 -33.47
C PRO A 461 27.49 26.78 -33.63
N GLN A 462 27.95 26.91 -34.88
CA GLN A 462 29.36 27.23 -35.18
C GLN A 462 29.76 28.62 -34.67
N GLU A 463 28.80 29.54 -34.59
CA GLU A 463 29.00 30.91 -34.13
C GLU A 463 29.41 31.00 -32.65
N LEU A 464 29.18 29.93 -31.88
CA LEU A 464 29.54 29.91 -30.47
C LEU A 464 31.05 29.84 -30.25
N ASN A 465 31.81 29.21 -31.16
CA ASN A 465 33.27 29.06 -31.09
C ASN A 465 33.78 28.59 -29.71
N ILE A 466 33.14 27.56 -29.15
CA ILE A 466 33.44 27.00 -27.82
C ILE A 466 34.40 25.80 -27.98
N PRO A 467 35.33 25.58 -27.03
CA PRO A 467 36.13 24.36 -27.00
C PRO A 467 35.27 23.08 -27.01
N GLY A 468 35.58 22.17 -27.93
CA GLY A 468 34.90 20.89 -28.04
C GLY A 468 35.56 19.79 -27.21
N LEU A 469 34.74 18.91 -26.62
CA LEU A 469 35.12 17.60 -26.11
C LEU A 469 34.60 16.53 -27.06
N ARG A 470 35.44 15.55 -27.42
CA ARG A 470 35.06 14.45 -28.32
C ARG A 470 35.20 13.08 -27.67
N ILE A 471 34.25 12.21 -27.95
CA ILE A 471 34.28 10.81 -27.55
C ILE A 471 34.93 10.01 -28.68
N ALA A 472 35.99 9.27 -28.38
CA ALA A 472 36.64 8.39 -29.35
C ALA A 472 35.67 7.27 -29.79
N HIS A 473 35.50 7.11 -31.10
CA HIS A 473 34.63 6.09 -31.70
C HIS A 473 35.30 5.46 -32.93
N THR A 474 34.88 4.24 -33.28
CA THR A 474 35.40 3.51 -34.43
C THR A 474 34.99 4.18 -35.75
N SER A 475 35.87 4.07 -36.76
CA SER A 475 35.62 4.61 -38.09
C SER A 475 34.35 4.00 -38.70
N GLY A 476 33.36 4.84 -39.04
CA GLY A 476 32.10 4.45 -39.69
C GLY A 476 30.82 4.73 -38.90
N VAL A 477 30.91 5.16 -37.64
CA VAL A 477 29.76 5.66 -36.87
C VAL A 477 29.70 7.19 -37.02
N GLU A 478 28.64 7.73 -37.61
CA GLU A 478 28.53 9.17 -37.90
C GLU A 478 28.21 10.01 -36.66
N SER A 479 27.41 9.50 -35.71
CA SER A 479 27.05 10.23 -34.48
C SER A 479 26.48 9.31 -33.40
N LEU A 480 26.71 9.67 -32.14
CA LEU A 480 26.01 9.10 -30.99
C LEU A 480 24.74 9.90 -30.70
N ASN A 481 23.72 9.24 -30.14
CA ASN A 481 22.56 9.94 -29.59
C ASN A 481 23.03 10.93 -28.50
N ALA A 482 22.47 12.14 -28.50
CA ALA A 482 22.88 13.22 -27.60
C ALA A 482 22.85 12.82 -26.10
N SER A 483 21.87 12.02 -25.67
CA SER A 483 21.79 11.54 -24.29
C SER A 483 22.85 10.48 -23.95
N VAL A 484 23.23 9.65 -24.93
CA VAL A 484 24.31 8.66 -24.78
C VAL A 484 25.65 9.38 -24.71
N ALA A 485 25.89 10.33 -25.61
CA ALA A 485 27.11 11.14 -25.60
C ALA A 485 27.26 11.94 -24.30
N LEU A 486 26.16 12.42 -23.71
CA LEU A 486 26.18 13.08 -22.41
C LEU A 486 26.48 12.13 -21.23
N GLY A 487 26.07 10.86 -21.35
CA GLY A 487 26.26 9.89 -20.27
C GLY A 487 27.66 9.28 -20.20
N ILE A 488 28.42 9.37 -21.30
CA ILE A 488 29.83 9.03 -21.40
C ILE A 488 30.64 10.22 -20.89
#